data_AF-A0A167CIK9-F1
#
_entry.id   AF-A0A167CIK9-F1
#
_cell.length_a   1.000
_cell.length_b   1.000
_cell.length_c   1.000
_cell.angle_alpha   90.00
_cell.angle_beta   90.00
_cell.angle_gamma   90.00
#
_symmetry.space_group_name_H-M   'P 1'
#
loop_
_entity.id
_entity.type
_entity.pdbx_description
1 polymer ?
#
loop_
_entity_poly.entity_id
_entity_poly.type
_entity_poly.pdbx_seq_one_letter_code
_entity_poly.pdbx_strand_id
1 'polypeptide(L)'
;MFAMSRQRTENTRHQATASTSRENDVATSNGNDDDEDDFEDAEPLFESFTHLGLNRPSTSFQGPASSDTFLRNVGKVTGLGDEHDHLDIDPNLGEPVTLPSKKRVFAPHLRLPPLHVARRLFAAQYSFIGPIFAFTESKDEFEKSLFKAYVGLPDEGSLEDCLHYAKLLLILAFGQMYSVNQWVDCRGPPGFTYFLEALSLLPETHEDGSLLCVETLALVGYFLQNMNKRDAAFQFIGRALRMAISLGLHHEVESISASSSLTPQEALAKDAAKEHRRRTWWSVYSLDRILSVKSGNPITIQDEDIGVWLPSRLHSEPEYCPAIVLRQYTKLSRILGEIHKKIYHRTNKNETKSGKTLMASVQRILIDLSNWESELPSGLRFDPDRLVIGRESVSTLAHYYQCINMTIRPLLFHVVKKRLALIQKRPEALIKENDWKTGLSQTTVKVIEMCIGAALDNINIMVIASTKDLVGKYTT
;
A
#
# COMPACT_ATOMS: atom_id res chain seq x y z
N MET A 1 -15.54 64.28 -14.01
CA MET A 1 -14.31 64.57 -14.75
C MET A 1 -14.42 63.83 -16.07
N PHE A 2 -14.81 64.59 -17.11
CA PHE A 2 -14.96 64.30 -18.55
C PHE A 2 -15.59 62.95 -18.97
N ALA A 3 -16.89 62.87 -19.29
CA ALA A 3 -17.58 63.36 -20.50
C ALA A 3 -16.99 62.74 -21.78
N MET A 4 -17.73 61.97 -22.58
CA MET A 4 -18.66 62.43 -23.62
C MET A 4 -19.10 61.16 -24.42
N SER A 5 -20.19 61.06 -25.16
CA SER A 5 -21.41 61.85 -25.36
C SER A 5 -22.27 61.08 -26.37
N ARG A 6 -23.60 61.11 -26.14
CA ARG A 6 -24.68 61.39 -27.13
C ARG A 6 -24.82 60.47 -28.36
N GLN A 7 -25.98 59.80 -28.49
CA GLN A 7 -27.16 60.21 -29.29
C GLN A 7 -26.84 60.27 -30.79
N ARG A 8 -27.63 59.76 -31.74
CA ARG A 8 -29.09 59.60 -31.84
C ARG A 8 -29.36 58.85 -33.17
N THR A 9 -30.48 58.13 -33.24
CA THR A 9 -31.43 57.99 -34.38
C THR A 9 -30.88 57.95 -35.82
N GLU A 10 -31.29 57.05 -36.72
CA GLU A 10 -32.67 56.87 -37.19
C GLU A 10 -32.75 55.80 -38.29
N ASN A 11 -33.98 55.40 -38.62
CA ASN A 11 -34.48 54.78 -39.86
C ASN A 11 -34.63 53.25 -39.98
N THR A 12 -35.79 52.80 -39.49
CA THR A 12 -36.82 52.01 -40.19
C THR A 12 -36.73 51.93 -41.72
N ARG A 13 -36.80 50.71 -42.29
CA ARG A 13 -37.99 50.14 -42.98
C ARG A 13 -37.75 48.71 -43.49
N HIS A 14 -38.76 47.85 -43.27
CA HIS A 14 -39.39 46.83 -44.16
C HIS A 14 -38.63 46.39 -45.43
N GLN A 15 -38.57 45.12 -45.87
CA GLN A 15 -39.59 44.06 -46.00
C GLN A 15 -38.82 42.82 -46.54
N ALA A 16 -38.98 41.62 -45.98
CA ALA A 16 -39.78 40.49 -46.48
C ALA A 16 -39.27 39.76 -47.75
N THR A 17 -39.33 38.41 -47.67
CA THR A 17 -39.22 37.37 -48.74
C THR A 17 -37.78 37.06 -49.21
N ALA A 18 -37.36 35.84 -49.51
CA ALA A 18 -38.08 34.65 -49.96
C ALA A 18 -37.31 33.35 -49.64
N SER A 19 -38.07 32.27 -49.56
CA SER A 19 -37.66 30.87 -49.62
C SER A 19 -36.91 30.53 -50.91
N THR A 20 -35.88 29.68 -50.83
CA THR A 20 -35.46 28.81 -51.95
C THR A 20 -34.84 27.52 -51.44
N SER A 21 -35.45 26.43 -51.91
CA SER A 21 -35.09 25.02 -51.83
C SER A 21 -33.88 24.66 -52.70
N ARG A 22 -33.25 23.51 -52.38
CA ARG A 22 -32.37 22.59 -53.18
C ARG A 22 -31.03 22.40 -52.48
N GLU A 23 -30.35 21.26 -52.53
CA GLU A 23 -30.59 19.90 -53.01
C GLU A 23 -29.50 19.06 -52.31
N ASN A 24 -29.66 17.74 -52.37
CA ASN A 24 -28.72 16.77 -51.83
C ASN A 24 -27.27 17.02 -52.28
N ASP A 25 -26.32 16.81 -51.38
CA ASP A 25 -25.05 16.20 -51.76
C ASP A 25 -24.62 15.19 -50.68
N VAL A 26 -24.58 13.94 -51.13
CA VAL A 26 -24.04 12.78 -50.43
C VAL A 26 -22.52 12.92 -50.47
N ALA A 27 -21.91 13.26 -49.33
CA ALA A 27 -20.49 13.06 -49.12
C ALA A 27 -20.30 11.80 -48.26
N THR A 28 -19.98 10.70 -48.93
CA THR A 28 -19.32 9.54 -48.34
C THR A 28 -18.01 9.97 -47.69
N SER A 29 -17.95 10.02 -46.36
CA SER A 29 -16.70 9.95 -45.61
C SER A 29 -16.49 8.52 -45.12
N ASN A 30 -15.76 7.74 -45.91
CA ASN A 30 -15.15 6.50 -45.43
C ASN A 30 -13.91 6.84 -44.60
N GLY A 31 -13.88 6.33 -43.37
CA GLY A 31 -12.67 5.80 -42.73
C GLY A 31 -11.68 6.80 -42.17
N ASN A 32 -11.82 7.12 -40.87
CA ASN A 32 -10.77 6.97 -39.85
C ASN A 32 -11.24 7.53 -38.48
N ASP A 33 -12.43 7.12 -38.01
CA ASP A 33 -12.96 7.48 -36.68
C ASP A 33 -12.99 6.27 -35.72
N ASP A 34 -12.10 5.28 -35.89
CA ASP A 34 -12.03 4.11 -35.00
C ASP A 34 -11.42 4.42 -33.61
N ASP A 35 -11.10 5.68 -33.32
CA ASP A 35 -10.73 6.19 -31.99
C ASP A 35 -11.90 6.95 -31.34
N GLU A 36 -13.16 6.52 -31.53
CA GLU A 36 -14.27 6.98 -30.69
C GLU A 36 -13.97 6.60 -29.23
N ASP A 37 -13.64 7.60 -28.42
CA ASP A 37 -13.23 7.48 -27.02
C ASP A 37 -14.22 6.58 -26.24
N ASP A 38 -13.73 5.42 -25.79
CA ASP A 38 -14.47 4.51 -24.90
C ASP A 38 -15.04 5.21 -23.64
N PHE A 39 -14.46 6.37 -23.30
CA PHE A 39 -14.68 7.15 -22.09
C PHE A 39 -15.09 8.59 -22.45
N GLU A 40 -16.38 8.89 -22.38
CA GLU A 40 -16.87 10.27 -22.43
C GLU A 40 -16.32 11.06 -21.22
N ASP A 41 -15.80 12.27 -21.47
CA ASP A 41 -15.00 13.10 -20.54
C ASP A 41 -15.68 13.55 -19.23
N ALA A 42 -16.89 13.05 -18.92
CA ALA A 42 -17.74 13.60 -17.86
C ALA A 42 -18.14 12.63 -16.74
N GLU A 43 -17.86 11.32 -16.83
CA GLU A 43 -18.19 10.41 -15.72
C GLU A 43 -17.05 10.30 -14.70
N PRO A 44 -17.21 10.79 -13.45
CA PRO A 44 -16.23 10.53 -12.40
C PRO A 44 -16.16 9.02 -12.15
N LEU A 45 -14.97 8.44 -12.34
CA LEU A 45 -14.71 6.99 -12.27
C LEU A 45 -15.08 6.38 -10.92
N PHE A 46 -15.09 7.18 -9.86
CA PHE A 46 -15.58 6.81 -8.54
C PHE A 46 -16.31 8.00 -7.89
N GLU A 47 -17.47 7.74 -7.28
CA GLU A 47 -18.03 8.67 -6.31
C GLU A 47 -17.04 8.84 -5.15
N SER A 48 -16.78 10.10 -4.80
CA SER A 48 -15.85 10.45 -3.73
C SER A 48 -16.46 10.09 -2.38
N PHE A 49 -15.87 9.12 -1.66
CA PHE A 49 -16.16 8.90 -0.23
C PHE A 49 -15.49 9.99 0.64
N THR A 50 -15.67 11.25 0.25
CA THR A 50 -15.20 12.42 1.02
C THR A 50 -16.37 13.14 1.68
N HIS A 51 -17.52 12.48 1.82
CA HIS A 51 -18.67 13.03 2.53
C HIS A 51 -18.37 13.01 4.03
N LEU A 52 -17.55 13.97 4.47
CA LEU A 52 -17.37 14.30 5.87
C LEU A 52 -18.67 14.92 6.36
N GLY A 53 -19.55 14.09 6.93
CA GLY A 53 -20.79 14.56 7.54
C GLY A 53 -20.52 15.17 8.90
N LEU A 54 -20.92 16.44 9.10
CA LEU A 54 -20.81 17.10 10.42
C LEU A 54 -21.71 16.45 11.48
N ASN A 55 -22.82 15.83 11.08
CA ASN A 55 -23.85 15.30 11.99
C ASN A 55 -23.54 13.88 12.48
N ARG A 56 -22.66 13.14 11.78
CA ARG A 56 -22.12 11.82 12.15
C ARG A 56 -20.72 11.70 11.54
N PRO A 57 -19.68 12.27 12.16
CA PRO A 57 -18.33 12.18 11.62
C PRO A 57 -17.93 10.70 11.55
N SER A 58 -17.46 10.25 10.38
CA SER A 58 -16.86 8.92 10.26
C SER A 58 -15.71 8.79 11.27
N THR A 59 -15.62 7.65 11.94
CA THR A 59 -14.52 7.36 12.88
C THR A 59 -13.20 7.10 12.18
N SER A 60 -13.23 6.81 10.87
CA SER A 60 -12.06 6.49 10.04
C SER A 60 -12.22 7.05 8.62
N PHE A 61 -11.16 7.62 8.05
CA PHE A 61 -11.17 8.08 6.66
C PHE A 61 -10.90 6.93 5.69
N GLN A 62 -11.67 6.87 4.60
CA GLN A 62 -11.43 5.95 3.48
C GLN A 62 -11.45 6.72 2.16
N GLY A 63 -10.31 6.74 1.45
CA GLY A 63 -10.18 7.43 0.18
C GLY A 63 -10.63 6.60 -1.03
N PRO A 64 -10.58 7.18 -2.24
CA PRO A 64 -11.01 6.54 -3.49
C PRO A 64 -10.21 5.28 -3.88
N ALA A 65 -8.96 5.19 -3.42
CA ALA A 65 -8.10 4.03 -3.64
C ALA A 65 -8.46 2.82 -2.75
N SER A 66 -9.25 3.04 -1.68
CA SER A 66 -9.63 1.98 -0.75
C SER A 66 -10.45 0.89 -1.43
N SER A 67 -10.15 -0.36 -1.09
CA SER A 67 -10.93 -1.50 -1.56
C SER A 67 -12.34 -1.50 -0.97
N ASP A 68 -12.52 -0.95 0.24
CA ASP A 68 -13.84 -0.82 0.89
C ASP A 68 -14.72 0.15 0.08
N THR A 69 -14.17 1.31 -0.31
CA THR A 69 -14.84 2.27 -1.21
C THR A 69 -15.21 1.63 -2.55
N PHE A 70 -14.30 0.83 -3.13
CA PHE A 70 -14.57 0.11 -4.37
C PHE A 70 -15.72 -0.90 -4.23
N LEU A 71 -15.68 -1.76 -3.20
CA LEU A 71 -16.71 -2.78 -2.97
C LEU A 71 -18.08 -2.17 -2.70
N ARG A 72 -18.16 -1.07 -1.95
CA ARG A 72 -19.40 -0.32 -1.75
C ARG A 72 -19.95 0.21 -3.07
N ASN A 73 -19.11 0.81 -3.91
CA ASN A 73 -19.52 1.31 -5.23
C ASN A 73 -20.02 0.16 -6.13
N VAL A 74 -19.39 -1.02 -6.07
CA VAL A 74 -19.89 -2.23 -6.76
C VAL A 74 -21.26 -2.65 -6.21
N GLY A 75 -21.45 -2.66 -4.89
CA GLY A 75 -22.74 -2.98 -4.26
C GLY A 75 -23.86 -2.03 -4.69
N LYS A 76 -23.60 -0.72 -4.71
CA LYS A 76 -24.54 0.30 -5.20
C LYS A 76 -24.97 0.06 -6.64
N VAL A 77 -24.02 -0.22 -7.53
CA VAL A 77 -24.30 -0.39 -8.97
C VAL A 77 -25.00 -1.73 -9.27
N THR A 78 -24.72 -2.77 -8.49
CA THR A 78 -25.33 -4.10 -8.66
C THR A 78 -26.70 -4.25 -7.99
N GLY A 79 -27.13 -3.28 -7.17
CA GLY A 79 -28.38 -3.36 -6.41
C GLY A 79 -28.30 -4.29 -5.20
N LEU A 80 -27.11 -4.76 -4.83
CA LEU A 80 -26.84 -5.53 -3.59
C LEU A 80 -26.72 -4.61 -2.35
N GLY A 81 -27.23 -3.38 -2.44
CA GLY A 81 -26.84 -2.24 -1.61
C GLY A 81 -27.31 -2.24 -0.15
N ASP A 82 -28.27 -3.08 0.26
CA ASP A 82 -28.80 -3.02 1.64
C ASP A 82 -28.00 -3.84 2.66
N GLU A 83 -27.25 -4.88 2.25
CA GLU A 83 -26.48 -5.70 3.21
C GLU A 83 -25.08 -5.14 3.51
N HIS A 84 -24.54 -4.25 2.67
CA HIS A 84 -23.14 -3.80 2.77
C HIS A 84 -22.96 -2.40 3.38
N ASP A 85 -24.04 -1.66 3.67
CA ASP A 85 -23.95 -0.48 4.54
C ASP A 85 -23.51 -0.83 5.97
N HIS A 86 -23.57 -2.12 6.34
CA HIS A 86 -23.14 -2.65 7.63
C HIS A 86 -21.63 -2.91 7.77
N LEU A 87 -20.82 -2.84 6.69
CA LEU A 87 -19.36 -3.02 6.81
C LEU A 87 -18.68 -1.93 7.66
N ASP A 88 -19.36 -0.80 7.92
CA ASP A 88 -18.90 0.26 8.83
C ASP A 88 -19.49 0.15 10.23
N ILE A 89 -20.51 -0.71 10.44
CA ILE A 89 -21.22 -0.84 11.72
C ILE A 89 -20.55 -1.84 12.65
N ASP A 90 -19.76 -2.77 12.11
CA ASP A 90 -18.86 -3.55 12.96
C ASP A 90 -17.44 -3.63 12.37
N PRO A 91 -16.55 -2.69 12.73
CA PRO A 91 -15.11 -2.88 12.52
C PRO A 91 -14.56 -4.12 13.29
N ASN A 92 -15.41 -4.87 13.99
CA ASN A 92 -15.10 -6.01 14.84
C ASN A 92 -15.89 -7.28 14.47
N LEU A 93 -15.89 -7.68 13.19
CA LEU A 93 -16.11 -9.09 12.88
C LEU A 93 -14.96 -9.91 13.49
N GLY A 94 -15.18 -10.35 14.74
CA GLY A 94 -14.19 -10.85 15.69
C GLY A 94 -14.03 -9.85 16.84
N GLU A 95 -14.48 -10.21 18.04
CA GLU A 95 -14.41 -9.37 19.25
C GLU A 95 -13.08 -8.61 19.32
N PRO A 96 -13.09 -7.27 19.33
CA PRO A 96 -11.87 -6.53 19.19
C PRO A 96 -11.19 -6.53 20.54
N VAL A 97 -9.99 -7.09 20.60
CA VAL A 97 -9.12 -6.73 21.71
C VAL A 97 -8.84 -5.23 21.57
N THR A 98 -9.44 -4.46 22.48
CA THR A 98 -9.35 -3.01 22.50
C THR A 98 -7.94 -2.62 22.87
N LEU A 99 -7.33 -1.73 22.08
CA LEU A 99 -6.04 -1.16 22.46
C LEU A 99 -6.22 -0.42 23.78
N PRO A 100 -5.30 -0.57 24.74
CA PRO A 100 -5.38 0.16 26.00
C PRO A 100 -5.46 1.66 25.72
N SER A 101 -6.52 2.33 26.18
CA SER A 101 -6.69 3.77 26.00
C SER A 101 -5.77 4.62 26.89
N LYS A 102 -5.11 3.97 27.87
CA LYS A 102 -4.13 4.55 28.78
C LYS A 102 -2.87 3.70 28.77
N LYS A 103 -1.71 4.33 28.92
CA LYS A 103 -0.44 3.63 29.09
C LYS A 103 -0.57 2.69 30.29
N ARG A 104 -0.39 1.40 30.06
CA ARG A 104 -0.28 0.42 31.14
C ARG A 104 1.05 0.65 31.84
N VAL A 105 1.04 0.54 33.16
CA VAL A 105 2.28 0.39 33.93
C VAL A 105 2.91 -0.92 33.49
N PHE A 106 4.20 -0.90 33.17
CA PHE A 106 4.96 -2.09 32.80
C PHE A 106 4.74 -3.18 33.84
N ALA A 107 4.34 -4.38 33.42
CA ALA A 107 4.06 -5.47 34.34
C ALA A 107 5.28 -6.40 34.44
N PRO A 108 6.04 -6.40 35.54
CA PRO A 108 7.27 -7.20 35.68
C PRO A 108 7.01 -8.72 35.77
N HIS A 109 5.77 -9.18 35.66
CA HIS A 109 5.38 -10.59 35.75
C HIS A 109 5.42 -11.34 34.42
N LEU A 110 5.70 -10.66 33.30
CA LEU A 110 5.81 -11.30 32.00
C LEU A 110 7.01 -12.24 31.96
N ARG A 111 6.77 -13.55 31.87
CA ARG A 111 7.82 -14.55 31.76
C ARG A 111 8.20 -14.74 30.30
N LEU A 112 9.47 -14.51 29.99
CA LEU A 112 10.06 -14.91 28.71
C LEU A 112 10.01 -16.44 28.58
N PRO A 113 9.87 -16.98 27.36
CA PRO A 113 9.84 -18.43 27.16
C PRO A 113 11.25 -19.00 27.40
N PRO A 114 11.47 -20.33 27.36
CA PRO A 114 12.82 -20.87 27.38
C PRO A 114 13.66 -20.38 26.18
N LEU A 115 14.98 -20.21 26.35
CA LEU A 115 15.89 -19.67 25.31
C LEU A 115 15.73 -20.36 23.94
N HIS A 116 15.60 -21.69 23.92
CA HIS A 116 15.44 -22.44 22.68
C HIS A 116 14.10 -22.14 21.98
N VAL A 117 13.05 -21.83 22.74
CA VAL A 117 11.74 -21.41 22.19
C VAL A 117 11.85 -19.99 21.65
N ALA A 118 12.47 -19.05 22.39
CA ALA A 118 12.69 -17.69 21.90
C ALA A 118 13.45 -17.66 20.57
N ARG A 119 14.48 -18.49 20.41
CA ARG A 119 15.22 -18.64 19.14
C ARG A 119 14.34 -19.15 18.00
N ARG A 120 13.43 -20.09 18.26
CA ARG A 120 12.46 -20.57 17.26
C ARG A 120 11.46 -19.49 16.88
N LEU A 121 10.97 -18.72 17.86
CA LEU A 121 10.07 -17.59 17.61
C LEU A 121 10.74 -16.51 16.77
N PHE A 122 12.02 -16.20 17.03
CA PHE A 122 12.81 -15.33 16.17
C PHE A 122 12.94 -15.89 14.76
N ALA A 123 13.28 -17.18 14.60
CA ALA A 123 13.38 -17.80 13.29
C ALA A 123 12.07 -17.72 12.50
N ALA A 124 10.91 -17.93 13.16
CA ALA A 124 9.60 -17.77 12.56
C ALA A 124 9.29 -16.31 12.20
N GLN A 125 9.51 -15.36 13.10
CA GLN A 125 9.33 -13.94 12.78
C GLN A 125 10.21 -13.53 11.60
N TYR A 126 11.49 -13.94 11.64
CA TYR A 126 12.44 -13.63 10.59
C TYR A 126 11.97 -14.21 9.27
N SER A 127 11.58 -15.49 9.17
CA SER A 127 11.14 -16.08 7.90
C SER A 127 9.92 -15.39 7.27
N PHE A 128 9.05 -14.76 8.07
CA PHE A 128 7.86 -14.06 7.57
C PHE A 128 8.12 -12.59 7.20
N ILE A 129 8.95 -11.89 7.97
CA ILE A 129 9.15 -10.43 7.86
C ILE A 129 10.55 -10.10 7.32
N GLY A 130 11.58 -10.71 7.89
CA GLY A 130 13.00 -10.39 7.68
C GLY A 130 13.48 -10.42 6.23
N PRO A 131 13.01 -11.36 5.38
CA PRO A 131 13.33 -11.37 3.96
C PRO A 131 12.94 -10.09 3.22
N ILE A 132 11.91 -9.37 3.66
CA ILE A 132 11.41 -8.17 2.98
C ILE A 132 11.77 -6.92 3.76
N PHE A 133 11.41 -6.85 5.05
CA PHE A 133 11.56 -5.63 5.85
C PHE A 133 12.65 -5.78 6.89
N ALA A 134 13.59 -4.83 6.89
CA ALA A 134 14.73 -4.80 7.79
C ALA A 134 14.40 -4.05 9.08
N PHE A 135 13.50 -4.61 9.89
CA PHE A 135 13.24 -4.12 11.26
C PHE A 135 13.97 -4.93 12.32
N THR A 136 14.55 -6.06 11.94
CA THR A 136 15.30 -6.93 12.83
C THR A 136 16.77 -6.91 12.48
N GLU A 137 17.56 -6.81 13.53
CA GLU A 137 19.01 -6.87 13.52
C GLU A 137 19.53 -8.22 12.99
N SER A 138 20.86 -8.31 12.84
CA SER A 138 21.51 -9.58 12.56
C SER A 138 21.20 -10.62 13.64
N LYS A 139 21.28 -11.91 13.30
CA LYS A 139 21.07 -13.00 14.27
C LYS A 139 21.95 -12.83 15.53
N ASP A 140 23.17 -12.34 15.35
CA ASP A 140 24.14 -12.16 16.45
C ASP A 140 23.73 -11.05 17.41
N GLU A 141 23.21 -9.95 16.89
CA GLU A 141 22.67 -8.84 17.68
C GLU A 141 21.38 -9.24 18.41
N PHE A 142 20.50 -10.00 17.75
CA PHE A 142 19.33 -10.60 18.42
C PHE A 142 19.75 -11.49 19.59
N GLU A 143 20.76 -12.34 19.42
CA GLU A 143 21.27 -13.18 20.50
C GLU A 143 21.80 -12.34 21.67
N LYS A 144 22.55 -11.25 21.42
CA LYS A 144 23.00 -10.33 22.48
C LYS A 144 21.83 -9.71 23.24
N SER A 145 20.84 -9.20 22.52
CA SER A 145 19.62 -8.61 23.09
C SER A 145 18.82 -9.65 23.90
N LEU A 146 18.74 -10.88 23.40
CA LEU A 146 18.11 -12.00 24.08
C LEU A 146 18.84 -12.35 25.37
N PHE A 147 20.17 -12.48 25.36
CA PHE A 147 20.94 -12.76 26.58
C PHE A 147 20.74 -11.66 27.62
N LYS A 148 20.80 -10.38 27.23
CA LYS A 148 20.57 -9.25 28.14
C LYS A 148 19.19 -9.34 28.81
N ALA A 149 18.15 -9.65 28.05
CA ALA A 149 16.78 -9.76 28.54
C ALA A 149 16.55 -10.94 29.51
N TYR A 150 17.38 -12.00 29.47
CA TYR A 150 17.29 -13.13 30.40
C TYR A 150 18.11 -12.91 31.67
N VAL A 151 19.05 -11.96 31.66
CA VAL A 151 19.80 -11.58 32.86
C VAL A 151 18.93 -10.76 33.81
N GLY A 152 18.07 -9.89 33.28
CA GLY A 152 17.19 -9.06 34.09
C GLY A 152 16.22 -8.21 33.27
N LEU A 153 15.34 -7.50 33.99
CA LEU A 153 14.42 -6.52 33.42
C LEU A 153 15.19 -5.29 32.90
N PRO A 154 14.64 -4.55 31.91
CA PRO A 154 15.25 -3.32 31.46
C PRO A 154 15.29 -2.28 32.59
N ASP A 155 16.31 -1.41 32.57
CA ASP A 155 16.33 -0.23 33.43
C ASP A 155 15.27 0.77 32.96
N GLU A 156 14.26 1.02 33.80
CA GLU A 156 13.15 1.94 33.51
C GLU A 156 13.63 3.38 33.30
N GLY A 157 14.80 3.75 33.82
CA GLY A 157 15.40 5.06 33.58
C GLY A 157 16.10 5.20 32.22
N SER A 158 16.39 4.08 31.54
CA SER A 158 17.10 4.06 30.25
C SER A 158 16.13 3.81 29.10
N LEU A 159 15.89 4.84 28.29
CA LEU A 159 15.05 4.74 27.10
C LEU A 159 15.58 3.68 26.11
N GLU A 160 16.89 3.61 25.95
CA GLU A 160 17.54 2.65 25.06
C GLU A 160 17.30 1.21 25.52
N ASP A 161 17.39 0.92 26.81
CA ASP A 161 17.14 -0.42 27.35
C ASP A 161 15.67 -0.81 27.24
N CYS A 162 14.75 0.12 27.52
CA CYS A 162 13.32 -0.08 27.32
C CYS A 162 12.98 -0.38 25.84
N LEU A 163 13.58 0.36 24.90
CA LEU A 163 13.36 0.15 23.47
C LEU A 163 13.92 -1.19 22.98
N HIS A 164 15.12 -1.59 23.41
CA HIS A 164 15.68 -2.90 23.06
C HIS A 164 14.78 -4.03 23.56
N TYR A 165 14.30 -3.92 24.81
CA TYR A 165 13.40 -4.91 25.38
C TYR A 165 12.03 -4.91 24.67
N ALA A 166 11.47 -3.75 24.35
CA ALA A 166 10.22 -3.62 23.59
C ALA A 166 10.34 -4.26 22.20
N LYS A 167 11.44 -3.99 21.48
CA LYS A 167 11.73 -4.61 20.17
C LYS A 167 11.85 -6.12 20.27
N LEU A 168 12.54 -6.63 21.30
CA LEU A 168 12.62 -8.07 21.57
C LEU A 168 11.22 -8.67 21.80
N LEU A 169 10.39 -8.05 22.63
CA LEU A 169 9.02 -8.50 22.88
C LEU A 169 8.18 -8.51 21.59
N LEU A 170 8.32 -7.51 20.72
CA LEU A 170 7.63 -7.49 19.43
C LEU A 170 8.09 -8.63 18.52
N ILE A 171 9.39 -8.93 18.48
CA ILE A 171 9.92 -10.09 17.74
C ILE A 171 9.30 -11.39 18.25
N LEU A 172 9.23 -11.57 19.58
CA LEU A 172 8.58 -12.74 20.18
C LEU A 172 7.07 -12.77 19.91
N ALA A 173 6.41 -11.61 19.90
CA ALA A 173 4.99 -11.48 19.57
C ALA A 173 4.71 -11.97 18.15
N PHE A 174 5.44 -11.46 17.16
CA PHE A 174 5.35 -11.93 15.77
C PHE A 174 5.71 -13.40 15.64
N GLY A 175 6.75 -13.85 16.35
CA GLY A 175 7.15 -15.25 16.34
C GLY A 175 6.03 -16.17 16.81
N GLN A 176 5.30 -15.78 17.87
CA GLN A 176 4.14 -16.54 18.33
C GLN A 176 2.99 -16.46 17.32
N MET A 177 2.72 -15.27 16.80
CA MET A 177 1.67 -15.03 15.82
C MET A 177 1.82 -15.94 14.58
N TYR A 178 3.04 -16.08 14.05
CA TYR A 178 3.32 -16.92 12.87
C TYR A 178 3.61 -18.39 13.18
N SER A 179 3.95 -18.76 14.42
CA SER A 179 4.20 -20.16 14.79
C SER A 179 2.94 -20.91 15.22
N VAL A 180 2.02 -20.22 15.90
CA VAL A 180 0.85 -20.86 16.50
C VAL A 180 -0.33 -20.89 15.53
N ASN A 181 -0.44 -19.90 14.63
CA ASN A 181 -1.44 -19.84 13.54
C ASN A 181 -2.87 -20.27 13.97
N GLN A 182 -3.25 -19.99 15.22
CA GLN A 182 -4.55 -20.31 15.83
C GLN A 182 -4.80 -19.33 16.99
N TRP A 183 -6.04 -18.90 17.20
CA TRP A 183 -6.40 -18.09 18.38
C TRP A 183 -6.32 -18.95 19.65
N VAL A 184 -5.48 -18.56 20.60
CA VAL A 184 -5.22 -19.36 21.81
C VAL A 184 -6.14 -18.95 22.97
N ASP A 185 -6.65 -17.70 22.98
CA ASP A 185 -7.54 -17.20 24.02
C ASP A 185 -8.39 -15.98 23.59
N CYS A 186 -9.31 -15.55 24.46
CA CYS A 186 -10.10 -14.32 24.31
C CYS A 186 -9.28 -13.03 24.56
N ARG A 187 -7.97 -13.13 24.81
CA ARG A 187 -7.09 -11.99 25.11
C ARG A 187 -6.37 -11.46 23.89
N GLY A 188 -6.49 -12.13 22.73
CA GLY A 188 -5.98 -11.66 21.45
C GLY A 188 -5.29 -12.73 20.63
N PRO A 189 -4.71 -12.36 19.47
CA PRO A 189 -3.91 -13.30 18.71
C PRO A 189 -2.70 -13.78 19.52
N PRO A 190 -2.09 -14.93 19.17
CA PRO A 190 -0.84 -15.36 19.77
C PRO A 190 0.22 -14.25 19.74
N GLY A 191 0.94 -14.05 20.84
CA GLY A 191 1.90 -12.95 20.98
C GLY A 191 1.32 -11.64 21.48
N PHE A 192 -0.01 -11.49 21.60
CA PHE A 192 -0.61 -10.22 21.99
C PHE A 192 -0.19 -9.73 23.38
N THR A 193 0.08 -10.64 24.32
CA THR A 193 0.61 -10.25 25.65
C THR A 193 1.99 -9.58 25.52
N TYR A 194 2.90 -10.15 24.72
CA TYR A 194 4.20 -9.52 24.46
C TYR A 194 4.06 -8.17 23.75
N PHE A 195 3.12 -8.07 22.81
CA PHE A 195 2.80 -6.81 22.13
C PHE A 195 2.32 -5.73 23.11
N LEU A 196 1.40 -6.05 24.02
CA LEU A 196 0.90 -5.10 25.02
C LEU A 196 2.00 -4.62 25.97
N GLU A 197 2.87 -5.52 26.42
CA GLU A 197 4.01 -5.15 27.27
C GLU A 197 5.01 -4.29 26.50
N ALA A 198 5.28 -4.60 25.23
CA ALA A 198 6.12 -3.76 24.37
C ALA A 198 5.57 -2.33 24.23
N LEU A 199 4.24 -2.18 24.07
CA LEU A 199 3.59 -0.87 24.01
C LEU A 199 3.77 -0.07 25.32
N SER A 200 3.78 -0.73 26.48
CA SER A 200 3.97 -0.06 27.77
C SER A 200 5.35 0.56 27.95
N LEU A 201 6.35 0.01 27.25
CA LEU A 201 7.76 0.42 27.28
C LEU A 201 8.10 1.53 26.29
N LEU A 202 7.15 1.92 25.41
CA LEU A 202 7.39 3.00 24.45
C LEU A 202 7.40 4.37 25.16
N PRO A 203 8.24 5.32 24.68
CA PRO A 203 8.25 6.68 25.21
C PRO A 203 6.93 7.40 24.91
N GLU A 204 6.48 8.23 25.87
CA GLU A 204 5.27 9.05 25.73
C GLU A 204 5.48 10.29 24.84
N THR A 205 6.66 10.90 24.95
CA THR A 205 7.04 12.12 24.25
C THR A 205 8.30 11.84 23.42
N HIS A 206 8.25 12.14 22.12
CA HIS A 206 9.33 11.88 21.18
C HIS A 206 10.44 12.96 21.25
N GLU A 207 11.07 13.16 22.41
CA GLU A 207 12.15 14.14 22.53
C GLU A 207 13.48 13.62 21.95
N ASP A 208 13.75 12.31 22.06
CA ASP A 208 14.96 11.68 21.50
C ASP A 208 14.61 10.61 20.45
N GLY A 209 14.83 10.93 19.17
CA GLY A 209 14.70 9.98 18.07
C GLY A 209 15.93 9.06 17.98
N SER A 210 15.72 7.77 17.70
CA SER A 210 16.80 6.83 17.40
C SER A 210 16.38 5.86 16.30
N LEU A 211 17.35 5.25 15.61
CA LEU A 211 17.09 4.23 14.60
C LEU A 211 16.29 3.05 15.20
N LEU A 212 16.66 2.64 16.42
CA LEU A 212 15.97 1.62 17.19
C LEU A 212 14.50 1.99 17.46
N CYS A 213 14.22 3.25 17.80
CA CYS A 213 12.86 3.73 18.01
C CYS A 213 12.04 3.69 16.71
N VAL A 214 12.63 4.09 15.56
CA VAL A 214 12.00 3.97 14.23
C VAL A 214 11.59 2.52 13.95
N GLU A 215 12.50 1.57 14.13
CA GLU A 215 12.25 0.14 13.89
C GLU A 215 11.18 -0.43 14.83
N THR A 216 11.23 -0.03 16.10
CA THR A 216 10.27 -0.47 17.12
C THR A 216 8.87 0.05 16.79
N LEU A 217 8.73 1.33 16.44
CA LEU A 217 7.46 1.92 16.01
C LEU A 217 6.94 1.27 14.71
N ALA A 218 7.83 0.95 13.78
CA ALA A 218 7.49 0.25 12.55
C ALA A 218 6.95 -1.16 12.83
N LEU A 219 7.58 -1.92 13.72
CA LEU A 219 7.11 -3.24 14.16
C LEU A 219 5.75 -3.16 14.85
N VAL A 220 5.52 -2.17 15.69
CA VAL A 220 4.21 -1.94 16.33
C VAL A 220 3.13 -1.69 15.28
N GLY A 221 3.38 -0.76 14.34
CA GLY A 221 2.44 -0.46 13.27
C GLY A 221 2.17 -1.67 12.37
N TYR A 222 3.20 -2.48 12.08
CA TYR A 222 3.06 -3.70 11.31
C TYR A 222 2.25 -4.77 12.07
N PHE A 223 2.41 -4.90 13.39
CA PHE A 223 1.64 -5.84 14.19
C PHE A 223 0.15 -5.46 14.19
N LEU A 224 -0.13 -4.16 14.40
CA LEU A 224 -1.48 -3.60 14.32
C LEU A 224 -2.13 -3.82 12.94
N GLN A 225 -1.35 -3.75 11.86
CA GLN A 225 -1.83 -4.06 10.52
C GLN A 225 -2.28 -5.52 10.41
N ASN A 226 -1.51 -6.47 10.95
CA ASN A 226 -1.87 -7.91 10.96
C ASN A 226 -3.14 -8.16 11.80
N MET A 227 -3.39 -7.34 12.83
CA MET A 227 -4.63 -7.36 13.63
C MET A 227 -5.81 -6.61 12.97
N ASN A 228 -5.68 -6.17 11.72
CA ASN A 228 -6.68 -5.36 11.03
C ASN A 228 -7.04 -4.03 11.75
N LYS A 229 -6.16 -3.52 12.64
CA LYS A 229 -6.30 -2.20 13.29
C LYS A 229 -5.68 -1.10 12.42
N ARG A 230 -6.29 -0.88 11.25
CA ARG A 230 -5.73 -0.08 10.13
C ARG A 230 -5.36 1.35 10.52
N ASP A 231 -6.23 2.06 11.25
CA ASP A 231 -5.97 3.44 11.65
C ASP A 231 -4.80 3.54 12.64
N ALA A 232 -4.77 2.64 13.63
CA ALA A 232 -3.67 2.59 14.58
C ALA A 232 -2.34 2.23 13.87
N ALA A 233 -2.38 1.27 12.94
CA ALA A 233 -1.22 0.92 12.11
C ALA A 233 -0.72 2.13 11.30
N PHE A 234 -1.62 2.85 10.62
CA PHE A 234 -1.30 4.07 9.88
C PHE A 234 -0.63 5.13 10.77
N GLN A 235 -1.13 5.34 11.99
CA GLN A 235 -0.56 6.31 12.91
C GLN A 235 0.83 5.92 13.42
N PHE A 236 1.05 4.64 13.77
CA PHE A 236 2.36 4.16 14.23
C PHE A 236 3.41 4.15 13.12
N ILE A 237 3.06 3.67 11.92
CA ILE A 237 3.96 3.73 10.76
C ILE A 237 4.26 5.18 10.37
N GLY A 238 3.26 6.07 10.38
CA GLY A 238 3.48 7.50 10.12
C GLY A 238 4.38 8.17 11.18
N ARG A 239 4.31 7.75 12.45
CA ARG A 239 5.25 8.18 13.49
C ARG A 239 6.67 7.69 13.20
N ALA A 240 6.83 6.41 12.84
CA ALA A 240 8.13 5.86 12.45
C ALA A 240 8.73 6.61 11.26
N LEU A 241 7.93 6.91 10.23
CA LEU A 241 8.37 7.65 9.05
C LEU A 241 8.79 9.08 9.40
N ARG A 242 7.98 9.82 10.17
CA ARG A 242 8.33 11.20 10.58
C ARG A 242 9.60 11.23 11.42
N MET A 243 9.78 10.26 12.31
CA MET A 243 11.02 10.15 13.09
C MET A 243 12.22 9.81 12.19
N ALA A 244 12.07 8.90 11.23
CA ALA A 244 13.10 8.62 10.23
C ALA A 244 13.49 9.88 9.44
N ILE A 245 12.51 10.70 9.06
CA ILE A 245 12.73 11.99 8.41
C ILE A 245 13.50 12.94 9.32
N SER A 246 13.07 13.11 10.58
CA SER A 246 13.76 13.97 11.57
C SER A 246 15.21 13.55 11.83
N LEU A 247 15.51 12.26 11.71
CA LEU A 247 16.87 11.71 11.83
C LEU A 247 17.69 11.78 10.52
N GLY A 248 17.11 12.34 9.45
CA GLY A 248 17.76 12.48 8.15
C GLY A 248 17.96 11.16 7.38
N LEU A 249 17.18 10.12 7.68
CA LEU A 249 17.33 8.80 7.01
C LEU A 249 16.99 8.84 5.51
N HIS A 250 16.29 9.87 5.06
CA HIS A 250 15.92 10.13 3.66
C HIS A 250 17.04 10.81 2.85
N HIS A 251 18.19 11.07 3.47
CA HIS A 251 19.41 11.53 2.80
C HIS A 251 20.51 10.47 2.91
N GLU A 252 21.32 10.35 1.86
CA GLU A 252 22.47 9.46 1.89
C GLU A 252 23.54 9.99 2.85
N VAL A 253 24.20 9.08 3.57
CA VAL A 253 25.34 9.44 4.41
C VAL A 253 26.55 9.64 3.52
N GLU A 254 26.98 10.90 3.36
CA GLU A 254 28.20 11.23 2.64
C GLU A 254 29.37 10.37 3.16
N SER A 255 30.13 9.77 2.24
CA SER A 255 31.42 9.23 2.61
C SER A 255 32.31 10.42 2.93
N ILE A 256 32.42 10.78 4.22
CA ILE A 256 33.48 11.67 4.68
C ILE A 256 34.77 11.12 4.08
N SER A 257 35.31 11.88 3.14
CA SER A 257 36.39 11.51 2.23
C SER A 257 37.61 11.12 3.05
N ALA A 258 38.14 9.92 2.79
CA ALA A 258 39.55 9.47 2.76
C ALA A 258 40.60 10.12 3.71
N SER A 259 40.21 10.77 4.79
CA SER A 259 41.07 11.51 5.72
C SER A 259 41.26 10.76 7.05
N SER A 260 40.53 9.66 7.24
CA SER A 260 40.77 8.70 8.31
C SER A 260 41.28 7.40 7.69
N SER A 261 42.47 6.97 8.10
CA SER A 261 43.00 5.64 7.83
C SER A 261 42.17 4.59 8.59
N LEU A 262 40.94 4.37 8.15
CA LEU A 262 40.10 3.30 8.71
C LEU A 262 40.75 1.96 8.40
N THR A 263 40.78 1.08 9.40
CA THR A 263 41.12 -0.32 9.17
C THR A 263 40.07 -0.97 8.25
N PRO A 264 40.41 -2.07 7.55
CA PRO A 264 39.44 -2.80 6.75
C PRO A 264 38.18 -3.21 7.54
N GLN A 265 38.32 -3.53 8.83
CA GLN A 265 37.22 -3.92 9.69
C GLN A 265 36.29 -2.73 10.00
N GLU A 266 36.84 -1.55 10.29
CA GLU A 266 36.05 -0.33 10.53
C GLU A 266 35.33 0.13 9.26
N ALA A 267 35.97 -0.02 8.09
CA ALA A 267 35.33 0.25 6.80
C ALA A 267 34.12 -0.68 6.57
N LEU A 268 34.27 -1.98 6.80
CA LEU A 268 33.17 -2.95 6.69
C LEU A 268 32.04 -2.66 7.67
N ALA A 269 32.34 -2.32 8.93
CA ALA A 269 31.33 -1.96 9.92
C ALA A 269 30.59 -0.67 9.53
N LYS A 270 31.29 0.31 8.97
CA LYS A 270 30.70 1.56 8.46
C LYS A 270 29.76 1.30 7.29
N ASP A 271 30.15 0.44 6.35
CA ASP A 271 29.30 0.07 5.21
C ASP A 271 28.05 -0.70 5.67
N ALA A 272 28.19 -1.63 6.62
CA ALA A 272 27.07 -2.33 7.23
C ALA A 272 26.10 -1.36 7.94
N ALA A 273 26.62 -0.38 8.69
CA ALA A 273 25.80 0.63 9.37
C ALA A 273 25.06 1.56 8.38
N LYS A 274 25.73 1.97 7.28
CA LYS A 274 25.09 2.75 6.21
C LYS A 274 23.96 1.97 5.57
N GLU A 275 24.22 0.72 5.21
CA GLU A 275 23.23 -0.13 4.57
C GLU A 275 22.07 -0.46 5.50
N HIS A 276 22.31 -0.65 6.81
CA HIS A 276 21.25 -0.78 7.81
C HIS A 276 20.34 0.45 7.82
N ARG A 277 20.89 1.67 7.86
CA ARG A 277 20.09 2.92 7.75
C ARG A 277 19.25 2.96 6.46
N ARG A 278 19.83 2.58 5.32
CA ARG A 278 19.09 2.52 4.03
C ARG A 278 17.95 1.53 4.09
N ARG A 279 18.21 0.31 4.58
CA ARG A 279 17.19 -0.75 4.64
C ARG A 279 16.07 -0.38 5.61
N THR A 280 16.38 0.22 6.75
CA THR A 280 15.36 0.72 7.68
C THR A 280 14.52 1.83 7.03
N TRP A 281 15.15 2.81 6.38
CA TRP A 281 14.44 3.85 5.62
C TRP A 281 13.47 3.26 4.60
N TRP A 282 13.97 2.40 3.70
CA TRP A 282 13.18 1.85 2.62
C TRP A 282 12.09 0.89 3.10
N SER A 283 12.30 0.20 4.22
CA SER A 283 11.27 -0.63 4.85
C SER A 283 10.10 0.22 5.38
N VAL A 284 10.41 1.29 6.12
CA VAL A 284 9.38 2.21 6.65
C VAL A 284 8.66 2.95 5.53
N TYR A 285 9.40 3.46 4.54
CA TYR A 285 8.84 4.10 3.34
C TYR A 285 7.86 3.18 2.60
N SER A 286 8.24 1.92 2.36
CA SER A 286 7.37 0.96 1.67
C SER A 286 6.11 0.67 2.46
N LEU A 287 6.20 0.47 3.79
CA LEU A 287 5.03 0.27 4.64
C LEU A 287 4.09 1.48 4.65
N ASP A 288 4.62 2.69 4.84
CA ASP A 288 3.84 3.93 4.87
C ASP A 288 3.07 4.11 3.57
N ARG A 289 3.74 3.89 2.44
CA ARG A 289 3.12 4.03 1.12
C ARG A 289 2.02 2.99 0.89
N ILE A 290 2.27 1.73 1.24
CA ILE A 290 1.27 0.67 1.11
C ILE A 290 0.03 0.99 1.93
N LEU A 291 0.20 1.39 3.19
CA LEU A 291 -0.91 1.75 4.08
C LEU A 291 -1.65 3.00 3.57
N SER A 292 -0.92 4.04 3.18
CA SER A 292 -1.49 5.28 2.70
C SER A 292 -2.35 5.05 1.46
N VAL A 293 -1.79 4.35 0.46
CA VAL A 293 -2.50 4.10 -0.79
C VAL A 293 -3.69 3.14 -0.59
N LYS A 294 -3.54 2.08 0.21
CA LYS A 294 -4.63 1.14 0.48
C LYS A 294 -5.80 1.77 1.23
N SER A 295 -5.54 2.73 2.12
CA SER A 295 -6.60 3.48 2.79
C SER A 295 -7.06 4.70 2.00
N GLY A 296 -6.36 5.05 0.92
CA GLY A 296 -6.59 6.27 0.13
C GLY A 296 -6.19 7.56 0.84
N ASN A 297 -5.36 7.48 1.88
CA ASN A 297 -4.70 8.62 2.50
C ASN A 297 -3.67 9.24 1.53
N PRO A 298 -3.36 10.55 1.68
CA PRO A 298 -2.25 11.17 0.96
C PRO A 298 -0.92 10.48 1.28
N ILE A 299 -0.02 10.42 0.29
CA ILE A 299 1.35 9.96 0.49
C ILE A 299 2.11 10.98 1.34
N THR A 300 2.83 10.51 2.35
CA THR A 300 3.49 11.35 3.36
C THR A 300 4.76 12.05 2.87
N ILE A 301 5.53 11.43 1.96
CA ILE A 301 6.77 11.98 1.38
C ILE A 301 6.81 11.75 -0.14
N GLN A 302 7.18 12.78 -0.90
CA GLN A 302 7.34 12.66 -2.34
C GLN A 302 8.67 11.99 -2.69
N ASP A 303 8.73 11.33 -3.84
CA ASP A 303 9.92 10.59 -4.25
C ASP A 303 11.10 11.51 -4.58
N GLU A 304 10.79 12.75 -4.98
CA GLU A 304 11.73 13.81 -5.31
C GLU A 304 12.49 14.34 -4.09
N ASP A 305 11.94 14.14 -2.88
CA ASP A 305 12.56 14.56 -1.62
C ASP A 305 13.56 13.51 -1.06
N ILE A 306 13.75 12.39 -1.77
CA ILE A 306 14.53 11.24 -1.28
C ILE A 306 15.88 11.17 -1.99
N GLY A 307 16.96 11.36 -1.23
CA GLY A 307 18.34 11.31 -1.69
C GLY A 307 19.10 10.03 -1.33
N VAL A 308 18.41 8.94 -0.97
CA VAL A 308 19.02 7.67 -0.52
C VAL A 308 19.18 6.69 -1.68
N TRP A 309 20.30 5.96 -1.73
CA TRP A 309 20.43 4.85 -2.68
C TRP A 309 19.50 3.68 -2.32
N LEU A 310 19.02 2.95 -3.34
CA LEU A 310 18.26 1.72 -3.11
C LEU A 310 19.11 0.67 -2.36
N PRO A 311 18.50 -0.21 -1.53
CA PRO A 311 19.22 -1.21 -0.74
C PRO A 311 20.13 -2.09 -1.58
N SER A 312 21.33 -2.35 -1.09
CA SER A 312 22.37 -3.09 -1.78
C SER A 312 22.89 -4.25 -0.93
N ARG A 313 23.33 -5.33 -1.58
CA ARG A 313 23.96 -6.43 -0.87
C ARG A 313 25.29 -5.96 -0.27
N LEU A 314 25.56 -6.37 0.96
CA LEU A 314 26.89 -6.26 1.54
C LEU A 314 27.82 -7.32 0.92
N HIS A 315 29.12 -7.10 0.99
CA HIS A 315 30.10 -8.04 0.44
C HIS A 315 30.02 -9.43 1.10
N SER A 316 29.67 -9.47 2.39
CA SER A 316 29.50 -10.70 3.18
C SER A 316 28.18 -11.44 2.90
N GLU A 317 27.24 -10.82 2.18
CA GLU A 317 25.95 -11.41 1.90
C GLU A 317 25.95 -12.23 0.60
N PRO A 318 25.14 -13.30 0.53
CA PRO A 318 24.94 -14.04 -0.71
C PRO A 318 24.39 -13.16 -1.83
N GLU A 319 24.52 -13.61 -3.07
CA GLU A 319 23.99 -12.90 -4.25
C GLU A 319 22.48 -12.67 -4.15
N TYR A 320 21.75 -13.69 -3.70
CA TYR A 320 20.35 -13.57 -3.31
C TYR A 320 20.24 -13.35 -1.80
N CYS A 321 19.85 -12.15 -1.40
CA CYS A 321 19.72 -11.77 0.01
C CYS A 321 18.53 -10.82 0.25
N PRO A 322 18.12 -10.57 1.51
CA PRO A 322 17.01 -9.68 1.85
C PRO A 322 17.13 -8.26 1.27
N ALA A 323 18.35 -7.76 1.04
CA ALA A 323 18.57 -6.46 0.41
C ALA A 323 18.01 -6.39 -1.03
N ILE A 324 18.18 -7.48 -1.78
CA ILE A 324 17.69 -7.59 -3.16
C ILE A 324 16.16 -7.65 -3.17
N VAL A 325 15.57 -8.37 -2.22
CA VAL A 325 14.12 -8.46 -2.03
C VAL A 325 13.54 -7.09 -1.70
N LEU A 326 14.07 -6.41 -0.67
CA LEU A 326 13.63 -5.09 -0.27
C LEU A 326 13.76 -4.10 -1.43
N ARG A 327 14.86 -4.13 -2.19
CA ARG A 327 15.03 -3.30 -3.39
C ARG A 327 13.88 -3.47 -4.38
N GLN A 328 13.48 -4.71 -4.70
CA GLN A 328 12.37 -4.95 -5.64
C GLN A 328 11.03 -4.53 -5.05
N TYR A 329 10.83 -4.78 -3.76
CA TYR A 329 9.64 -4.36 -3.03
C TYR A 329 9.49 -2.83 -2.98
N THR A 330 10.60 -2.12 -2.80
CA THR A 330 10.68 -0.65 -2.84
C THR A 330 10.38 -0.12 -4.25
N LYS A 331 10.91 -0.73 -5.31
CA LYS A 331 10.56 -0.34 -6.69
C LYS A 331 9.04 -0.43 -6.92
N LEU A 332 8.40 -1.52 -6.51
CA LEU A 332 6.93 -1.64 -6.56
C LEU A 332 6.23 -0.58 -5.72
N SER A 333 6.76 -0.26 -4.54
CA SER A 333 6.22 0.80 -3.69
C SER A 333 6.28 2.16 -4.39
N ARG A 334 7.36 2.49 -5.11
CA ARG A 334 7.44 3.73 -5.91
C ARG A 334 6.35 3.77 -6.98
N ILE A 335 6.19 2.68 -7.73
CA ILE A 335 5.12 2.54 -8.74
C ILE A 335 3.73 2.70 -8.08
N LEU A 336 3.51 2.11 -6.89
CA LEU A 336 2.27 2.27 -6.13
C LEU A 336 1.98 3.74 -5.79
N GLY A 337 3.02 4.53 -5.52
CA GLY A 337 2.88 5.97 -5.30
C GLY A 337 2.45 6.72 -6.55
N GLU A 338 3.02 6.37 -7.70
CA GLU A 338 2.60 6.92 -9.00
C GLU A 338 1.15 6.52 -9.34
N ILE A 339 0.75 5.27 -9.05
CA ILE A 339 -0.65 4.84 -9.17
C ILE A 339 -1.54 5.75 -8.34
N HIS A 340 -1.21 5.99 -7.08
CA HIS A 340 -2.00 6.88 -6.24
C HIS A 340 -2.03 8.30 -6.80
N LYS A 341 -0.89 8.89 -7.17
CA LYS A 341 -0.78 10.26 -7.71
C LYS A 341 -1.50 10.46 -9.05
N LYS A 342 -1.41 9.50 -9.96
CA LYS A 342 -1.92 9.63 -11.34
C LYS A 342 -3.35 9.13 -11.48
N ILE A 343 -3.73 8.08 -10.76
CA ILE A 343 -5.05 7.44 -10.89
C ILE A 343 -6.02 7.92 -9.81
N TYR A 344 -5.61 7.87 -8.54
CA TYR A 344 -6.54 8.06 -7.41
C TYR A 344 -6.50 9.45 -6.76
N HIS A 345 -5.45 10.22 -6.99
CA HIS A 345 -5.33 11.57 -6.47
C HIS A 345 -6.24 12.50 -7.26
N ARG A 346 -7.03 13.29 -6.53
CA ARG A 346 -7.97 14.26 -7.07
C ARG A 346 -7.36 15.65 -7.01
N THR A 347 -6.91 16.15 -8.15
CA THR A 347 -6.50 17.54 -8.29
C THR A 347 -7.76 18.38 -8.47
N ASN A 348 -8.20 19.09 -7.42
CA ASN A 348 -9.34 20.03 -7.39
C ASN A 348 -10.74 19.50 -7.84
N LYS A 349 -11.81 20.17 -7.39
CA LYS A 349 -13.20 19.82 -7.77
C LYS A 349 -13.54 20.11 -9.24
N ASN A 350 -12.71 20.92 -9.92
CA ASN A 350 -12.99 21.49 -11.24
C ASN A 350 -12.13 20.89 -12.37
N GLU A 351 -11.16 20.03 -12.07
CA GLU A 351 -10.34 19.33 -13.07
C GLU A 351 -10.79 17.87 -13.13
N THR A 352 -11.81 17.59 -13.94
CA THR A 352 -12.12 16.22 -14.33
C THR A 352 -10.95 15.73 -15.21
N LYS A 353 -10.23 14.69 -14.78
CA LYS A 353 -9.26 14.03 -15.65
C LYS A 353 -10.02 13.43 -16.82
N SER A 354 -9.77 13.92 -18.03
CA SER A 354 -10.29 13.32 -19.27
C SER A 354 -9.98 11.82 -19.34
N GLY A 355 -10.87 11.03 -19.93
CA GLY A 355 -10.69 9.59 -20.13
C GLY A 355 -9.39 9.26 -20.85
N LYS A 356 -8.98 10.09 -21.81
CA LYS A 356 -7.69 10.01 -22.52
C LYS A 356 -6.50 10.13 -21.58
N THR A 357 -6.50 11.12 -20.68
CA THR A 357 -5.41 11.34 -19.71
C THR A 357 -5.28 10.19 -18.72
N LEU A 358 -6.41 9.62 -18.29
CA LEU A 358 -6.43 8.42 -17.47
C LEU A 358 -5.82 7.23 -18.22
N MET A 359 -6.27 6.95 -19.44
CA MET A 359 -5.77 5.82 -20.23
C MET A 359 -4.26 5.92 -20.47
N ALA A 360 -3.76 7.11 -20.81
CA ALA A 360 -2.32 7.36 -20.95
C ALA A 360 -1.55 7.08 -19.64
N SER A 361 -2.12 7.46 -18.49
CA SER A 361 -1.54 7.16 -17.18
C SER A 361 -1.52 5.66 -16.90
N VAL A 362 -2.61 4.95 -17.22
CA VAL A 362 -2.72 3.49 -17.06
C VAL A 362 -1.67 2.78 -17.92
N GLN A 363 -1.58 3.11 -19.20
CA GLN A 363 -0.61 2.50 -20.12
C GLN A 363 0.83 2.70 -19.63
N ARG A 364 1.18 3.92 -19.23
CA ARG A 364 2.51 4.23 -18.69
C ARG A 364 2.83 3.38 -17.46
N ILE A 365 1.91 3.29 -16.50
CA ILE A 365 2.12 2.49 -15.29
C ILE A 365 2.24 1.01 -15.62
N LEU A 366 1.45 0.48 -16.57
CA LEU A 366 1.56 -0.92 -17.01
C LEU A 366 2.90 -1.21 -17.68
N ILE A 367 3.48 -0.25 -18.41
CA ILE A 367 4.85 -0.34 -18.94
C ILE A 367 5.86 -0.40 -17.80
N ASP A 368 5.75 0.47 -16.79
CA ASP A 368 6.64 0.46 -15.62
C ASP A 368 6.58 -0.88 -14.86
N LEU A 369 5.38 -1.45 -14.71
CA LEU A 369 5.15 -2.76 -14.10
C LEU A 369 5.75 -3.91 -14.94
N SER A 370 5.57 -3.89 -16.26
CA SER A 370 6.17 -4.87 -17.17
C SER A 370 7.70 -4.83 -17.16
N ASN A 371 8.27 -3.62 -17.15
CA ASN A 371 9.72 -3.43 -17.03
C ASN A 371 10.23 -4.00 -15.70
N TRP A 372 9.53 -3.72 -14.60
CA TRP A 372 9.86 -4.29 -13.29
C TRP A 372 9.84 -5.83 -13.29
N GLU A 373 8.83 -6.45 -13.89
CA GLU A 373 8.72 -7.91 -13.99
C GLU A 373 9.88 -8.50 -14.82
N SER A 374 10.25 -7.84 -15.92
CA SER A 374 11.36 -8.27 -16.78
C SER A 374 12.72 -8.25 -16.05
N GLU A 375 12.91 -7.26 -15.17
CA GLU A 375 14.11 -7.08 -14.33
C GLU A 375 14.11 -7.96 -13.06
N LEU A 376 13.05 -8.75 -12.83
CA LEU A 376 12.91 -9.52 -11.60
C LEU A 376 13.99 -10.60 -11.50
N PRO A 377 14.81 -10.60 -10.41
CA PRO A 377 15.83 -11.61 -10.19
C PRO A 377 15.26 -13.03 -10.17
N SER A 378 16.02 -14.00 -10.69
CA SER A 378 15.60 -15.40 -10.78
C SER A 378 15.16 -16.01 -9.45
N GLY A 379 15.76 -15.58 -8.32
CA GLY A 379 15.37 -16.01 -6.98
C GLY A 379 13.95 -15.58 -6.56
N LEU A 380 13.47 -14.42 -7.05
CA LEU A 380 12.13 -13.89 -6.73
C LEU A 380 11.04 -14.35 -7.69
N ARG A 381 11.40 -14.87 -8.87
CA ARG A 381 10.42 -15.41 -9.82
C ARG A 381 9.64 -16.56 -9.19
N PHE A 382 8.34 -16.56 -9.40
CA PHE A 382 7.50 -17.66 -8.94
C PHE A 382 7.64 -18.84 -9.89
N ASP A 383 7.88 -20.00 -9.31
CA ASP A 383 8.04 -21.26 -10.02
C ASP A 383 7.37 -22.34 -9.16
N PRO A 384 6.18 -22.83 -9.56
CA PRO A 384 5.43 -23.85 -8.81
C PRO A 384 6.25 -25.11 -8.54
N ASP A 385 7.14 -25.46 -9.47
CA ASP A 385 7.92 -26.69 -9.49
C ASP A 385 9.15 -26.59 -8.57
N ARG A 386 9.49 -25.39 -8.09
CA ARG A 386 10.54 -25.26 -7.07
C ARG A 386 10.14 -25.97 -5.79
N LEU A 387 11.08 -26.79 -5.30
CA LEU A 387 11.00 -27.49 -4.02
C LEU A 387 10.74 -26.53 -2.85
N VAL A 388 11.35 -25.33 -2.89
CA VAL A 388 11.18 -24.29 -1.88
C VAL A 388 10.74 -23.00 -2.57
N ILE A 389 9.54 -22.54 -2.25
CA ILE A 389 9.05 -21.23 -2.69
C ILE A 389 9.27 -20.26 -1.52
N GLY A 390 10.04 -19.20 -1.77
CA GLY A 390 10.25 -18.13 -0.81
C GLY A 390 8.96 -17.37 -0.55
N ARG A 391 8.65 -17.12 0.73
CA ARG A 391 7.49 -16.32 1.15
C ARG A 391 7.60 -14.89 0.64
N GLU A 392 8.82 -14.40 0.52
CA GLU A 392 9.16 -13.12 -0.08
C GLU A 392 8.77 -13.04 -1.56
N SER A 393 8.88 -14.12 -2.32
CA SER A 393 8.46 -14.18 -3.72
C SER A 393 6.95 -14.04 -3.81
N VAL A 394 6.21 -14.81 -3.00
CA VAL A 394 4.73 -14.73 -2.90
C VAL A 394 4.30 -13.31 -2.55
N SER A 395 4.92 -12.71 -1.54
CA SER A 395 4.54 -11.38 -1.06
C SER A 395 4.89 -10.25 -2.03
N THR A 396 6.02 -10.37 -2.72
CA THR A 396 6.46 -9.39 -3.73
C THR A 396 5.55 -9.45 -4.96
N LEU A 397 5.18 -10.66 -5.41
CA LEU A 397 4.29 -10.82 -6.55
C LEU A 397 2.83 -10.46 -6.21
N ALA A 398 2.36 -10.79 -5.02
CA ALA A 398 1.06 -10.29 -4.55
C ALA A 398 1.01 -8.75 -4.55
N HIS A 399 2.12 -8.08 -4.20
CA HIS A 399 2.23 -6.63 -4.30
C HIS A 399 2.20 -6.15 -5.76
N TYR A 400 2.90 -6.85 -6.67
CA TYR A 400 2.89 -6.57 -8.11
C TYR A 400 1.48 -6.66 -8.72
N TYR A 401 0.78 -7.77 -8.52
CA TYR A 401 -0.59 -7.95 -9.02
C TYR A 401 -1.56 -6.95 -8.39
N GLN A 402 -1.37 -6.58 -7.12
CA GLN A 402 -2.13 -5.50 -6.50
C GLN A 402 -1.92 -4.17 -7.22
N CYS A 403 -0.70 -3.84 -7.65
CA CYS A 403 -0.44 -2.64 -8.44
C CYS A 403 -1.16 -2.67 -9.79
N ILE A 404 -1.15 -3.81 -10.50
CA ILE A 404 -1.91 -3.99 -11.75
C ILE A 404 -3.40 -3.76 -11.51
N ASN A 405 -3.96 -4.43 -10.51
CA ASN A 405 -5.38 -4.32 -10.17
C ASN A 405 -5.76 -2.89 -9.81
N MET A 406 -4.97 -2.19 -8.99
CA MET A 406 -5.21 -0.78 -8.66
C MET A 406 -5.13 0.14 -9.88
N THR A 407 -4.21 -0.12 -10.80
CA THR A 407 -4.07 0.69 -12.02
C THR A 407 -5.31 0.59 -12.90
N ILE A 408 -5.86 -0.62 -13.05
CA ILE A 408 -6.92 -0.92 -14.03
C ILE A 408 -8.33 -0.78 -13.43
N ARG A 409 -8.47 -0.91 -12.11
CA ARG A 409 -9.75 -0.86 -11.38
C ARG A 409 -10.71 0.26 -11.83
N PRO A 410 -10.29 1.52 -12.05
CA PRO A 410 -11.20 2.56 -12.54
C PRO A 410 -11.81 2.25 -13.91
N LEU A 411 -11.02 1.72 -14.84
CA LEU A 411 -11.46 1.37 -16.19
C LEU A 411 -12.42 0.18 -16.14
N LEU A 412 -12.05 -0.86 -15.40
CA LEU A 412 -12.91 -2.03 -15.19
C LEU A 412 -14.27 -1.61 -14.62
N PHE A 413 -14.27 -0.74 -13.60
CA PHE A 413 -15.49 -0.28 -12.97
C PHE A 413 -16.35 0.56 -13.93
N HIS A 414 -15.74 1.44 -14.73
CA HIS A 414 -16.44 2.20 -15.75
C HIS A 414 -17.14 1.28 -16.77
N VAL A 415 -16.44 0.27 -17.29
CA VAL A 415 -17.01 -0.70 -18.24
C VAL A 415 -18.18 -1.46 -17.62
N VAL A 416 -18.04 -1.92 -16.37
CA VAL A 416 -19.13 -2.59 -15.64
C VAL A 416 -20.34 -1.68 -15.49
N LYS A 417 -20.15 -0.40 -15.11
CA LYS A 417 -21.22 0.58 -14.95
C LYS A 417 -21.93 0.87 -16.27
N LYS A 418 -21.18 1.14 -17.34
CA LYS A 418 -21.72 1.38 -18.70
C LYS A 418 -22.57 0.19 -19.16
N ARG A 419 -22.06 -1.03 -18.93
CA ARG A 419 -22.77 -2.26 -19.31
C ARG A 419 -24.04 -2.48 -18.50
N LEU A 420 -24.00 -2.29 -17.18
CA LEU A 420 -25.19 -2.42 -16.33
C LEU A 420 -26.26 -1.38 -16.67
N ALA A 421 -25.86 -0.15 -16.99
CA ALA A 421 -26.79 0.89 -17.45
C ALA A 421 -27.47 0.52 -18.79
N LEU A 422 -26.74 -0.11 -19.72
CA LEU A 422 -27.32 -0.62 -20.98
C LEU A 422 -28.33 -1.73 -20.73
N ILE A 423 -28.02 -2.69 -19.84
CA ILE A 423 -28.93 -3.77 -19.45
C ILE A 423 -30.21 -3.21 -18.80
N GLN A 424 -30.08 -2.19 -17.95
CA GLN A 424 -31.23 -1.54 -17.31
C GLN A 424 -32.13 -0.79 -18.31
N LYS A 425 -31.53 -0.12 -19.30
CA LYS A 425 -32.27 0.62 -20.35
C LYS A 425 -32.94 -0.28 -21.38
N ARG A 426 -32.41 -1.48 -21.61
CA ARG A 426 -32.93 -2.45 -22.59
C ARG A 426 -32.94 -3.86 -21.96
N PRO A 427 -34.00 -4.26 -21.25
CA PRO A 427 -34.06 -5.53 -20.52
C PRO A 427 -34.21 -6.78 -21.43
N GLU A 428 -33.94 -6.68 -22.73
CA GLU A 428 -33.95 -7.80 -23.66
C GLU A 428 -32.87 -8.82 -23.29
N ALA A 429 -33.22 -10.13 -23.28
CA ALA A 429 -32.31 -11.22 -22.90
C ALA A 429 -30.99 -11.22 -23.68
N LEU A 430 -31.02 -10.77 -24.95
CA LEU A 430 -29.87 -10.67 -25.85
C LEU A 430 -28.72 -9.80 -25.31
N ILE A 431 -29.00 -8.75 -24.52
CA ILE A 431 -27.95 -7.85 -24.01
C ILE A 431 -27.19 -8.48 -22.83
N LYS A 432 -27.85 -9.35 -22.06
CA LYS A 432 -27.18 -10.15 -21.02
C LYS A 432 -26.23 -11.19 -21.62
N GLU A 433 -26.57 -11.71 -22.80
CA GLU A 433 -25.79 -12.74 -23.51
C GLU A 433 -24.64 -12.18 -24.36
N ASN A 434 -24.63 -10.88 -24.67
CA ASN A 434 -23.55 -10.26 -25.43
C ASN A 434 -22.18 -10.35 -24.72
N ASP A 435 -21.09 -10.29 -25.49
CA ASP A 435 -19.75 -10.22 -24.92
C ASP A 435 -19.55 -8.85 -24.23
N TRP A 436 -18.82 -8.80 -23.10
CA TRP A 436 -18.48 -7.53 -22.44
C TRP A 436 -17.56 -6.66 -23.31
N LYS A 437 -16.87 -7.29 -24.28
CA LYS A 437 -15.97 -6.64 -25.23
C LYS A 437 -16.69 -5.84 -26.31
N THR A 438 -17.99 -6.08 -26.52
CA THR A 438 -18.75 -5.44 -27.61
C THR A 438 -18.83 -3.93 -27.40
N GLY A 439 -18.37 -3.15 -28.38
CA GLY A 439 -18.41 -1.67 -28.33
C GLY A 439 -17.32 -1.05 -27.43
N LEU A 440 -16.23 -1.77 -27.18
CA LEU A 440 -15.03 -1.26 -26.52
C LEU A 440 -13.84 -1.30 -27.50
N SER A 441 -12.91 -0.36 -27.38
CA SER A 441 -11.66 -0.40 -28.11
C SER A 441 -10.83 -1.63 -27.73
N GLN A 442 -10.00 -2.08 -28.67
CA GLN A 442 -9.08 -3.21 -28.46
C GLN A 442 -8.09 -2.94 -27.31
N THR A 443 -7.74 -1.68 -27.09
CA THR A 443 -6.85 -1.25 -26.00
C THR A 443 -7.50 -1.48 -24.65
N THR A 444 -8.75 -1.03 -24.46
CA THR A 444 -9.50 -1.21 -23.22
C THR A 444 -9.71 -2.70 -22.92
N VAL A 445 -10.06 -3.50 -23.94
CA VAL A 445 -10.21 -4.95 -23.79
C VAL A 445 -8.92 -5.60 -23.29
N LYS A 446 -7.78 -5.32 -23.93
CA LYS A 446 -6.47 -5.87 -23.53
C LYS A 446 -6.10 -5.51 -22.09
N VAL A 447 -6.32 -4.26 -21.70
CA VAL A 447 -6.04 -3.79 -20.34
C VAL A 447 -6.91 -4.53 -19.32
N ILE A 448 -8.20 -4.70 -19.58
CA ILE A 448 -9.09 -5.45 -18.68
C ILE A 448 -8.70 -6.93 -18.62
N GLU A 449 -8.35 -7.56 -19.74
CA GLU A 449 -7.86 -8.94 -19.78
C GLU A 449 -6.58 -9.11 -18.94
N MET A 450 -5.66 -8.13 -18.96
CA MET A 450 -4.48 -8.13 -18.08
C MET A 450 -4.87 -8.09 -16.59
N CYS A 451 -5.89 -7.32 -16.21
CA CYS A 451 -6.38 -7.29 -14.83
C CYS A 451 -6.98 -8.65 -14.41
N ILE A 452 -7.75 -9.29 -15.29
CA ILE A 452 -8.31 -10.62 -15.04
C ILE A 452 -7.18 -11.65 -14.89
N GLY A 453 -6.21 -11.64 -15.80
CA GLY A 453 -5.03 -12.51 -15.72
C GLY A 453 -4.26 -12.31 -14.41
N ALA A 454 -3.95 -11.07 -14.04
CA ALA A 454 -3.30 -10.74 -12.78
C ALA A 454 -4.06 -11.23 -11.55
N ALA A 455 -5.40 -11.13 -11.56
CA ALA A 455 -6.23 -11.65 -10.48
C ALA A 455 -6.16 -13.19 -10.38
N LEU A 456 -6.24 -13.88 -11.52
CA LEU A 456 -6.14 -15.34 -11.59
C LEU A 456 -4.76 -15.84 -11.15
N ASP A 457 -3.68 -15.19 -11.61
CA ASP A 457 -2.31 -15.54 -11.23
C ASP A 457 -2.07 -15.33 -9.74
N ASN A 458 -2.57 -14.23 -9.18
CA ASN A 458 -2.49 -13.99 -7.74
C ASN A 458 -3.27 -15.06 -6.95
N ILE A 459 -4.45 -15.46 -7.41
CA ILE A 459 -5.22 -16.57 -6.79
C ILE A 459 -4.41 -17.87 -6.86
N ASN A 460 -3.86 -18.22 -8.03
CA ASN A 460 -3.06 -19.43 -8.20
C ASN A 460 -1.84 -19.46 -7.26
N ILE A 461 -1.11 -18.35 -7.18
CA ILE A 461 0.03 -18.20 -6.25
C ILE A 461 -0.44 -18.39 -4.81
N MET A 462 -1.55 -17.77 -4.41
CA MET A 462 -2.08 -17.89 -3.04
C MET A 462 -2.57 -19.30 -2.72
N VAL A 463 -3.20 -19.99 -3.66
CA VAL A 463 -3.59 -21.41 -3.53
C VAL A 463 -2.36 -22.27 -3.30
N ILE A 464 -1.34 -22.15 -4.15
CA ILE A 464 -0.08 -22.90 -3.99
C ILE A 464 0.60 -22.55 -2.66
N ALA A 465 0.69 -21.27 -2.30
CA ALA A 465 1.26 -20.81 -1.04
C ALA A 465 0.53 -21.39 0.18
N SER A 466 -0.80 -21.52 0.11
CA SER A 466 -1.60 -22.12 1.19
C SER A 466 -1.29 -23.62 1.38
N THR A 467 -1.00 -24.35 0.29
CA THR A 467 -0.60 -25.77 0.37
C THR A 467 0.81 -25.97 0.95
N LYS A 468 1.67 -24.94 0.87
CA LYS A 468 3.05 -24.95 1.37
C LYS A 468 3.22 -24.22 2.72
N ASP A 469 2.13 -23.92 3.42
CA ASP A 469 2.11 -23.23 4.73
C ASP A 469 2.80 -21.84 4.74
N LEU A 470 2.78 -21.16 3.59
CA LEU A 470 3.38 -19.82 3.42
C LEU A 470 2.39 -18.68 3.75
N VAL A 471 1.17 -19.04 4.17
CA VAL A 471 0.08 -18.12 4.51
C VAL A 471 -0.31 -18.35 5.97
N GLY A 472 -0.33 -17.28 6.77
CA GLY A 472 -0.82 -17.36 8.14
C GLY A 472 -2.31 -17.72 8.14
N LYS A 473 -2.66 -18.82 8.80
CA LYS A 473 -4.04 -19.29 8.94
C LYS A 473 -4.64 -18.64 10.18
N TYR A 474 -5.31 -17.50 10.06
CA TYR A 474 -6.11 -16.95 11.16
C TYR A 474 -7.55 -17.38 10.92
N THR A 475 -7.91 -18.57 11.40
CA THR A 475 -9.32 -18.96 11.47
C THR A 475 -9.96 -18.13 12.59
N THR A 476 -10.88 -17.24 12.21
CA THR A 476 -11.87 -16.65 13.12
C THR A 476 -12.81 -17.72 13.65
#